data_AF-A0A2T1G5U7-F1
#
_entry.id   AF-A0A2T1G5U7-F1
#
_cell.length_a   1.000
_cell.length_b   1.000
_cell.length_c   1.000
_cell.angle_alpha   90.00
_cell.angle_beta   90.00
_cell.angle_gamma   90.00
#
_symmetry.space_group_name_H-M   'P 1'
#
loop_
_entity.id
_entity.type
_entity.pdbx_description
1 polymer ?
#
loop_
_entity_poly.entity_id
_entity_poly.type
_entity_poly.pdbx_seq_one_letter_code
_entity_poly.pdbx_strand_id
1 'polypeptide(L)'
;MISDKFRRELRSQAKLWEAEGLIDTSFYQQLADRYQFNTLETASRNRFLTILISLGSILLAIGVITFVAANWQVWPREARVTLLLSLFVAVNVAGFYLWRIPPSRSTNFNPNMPPTKGRNKLLGEGLLLLGALILGANMALMAQMFHIGGSSYGLFLAWGVGVLGMAYSLRLTSLGVLSALLVSLGYWLAVLDFSSKVEFSWLEVLVRQMPIAASIMFIPLAYWCRSRAIFALGAIVLIFSLQVSIAQGLNPNWAATIFCALPPALLWGYDDAMWPNIDSRLFQATARSLALLFLASLFYFLSFHWLWQSSPNPSEISLDWNVLANVTVLGALTVFEWLHLGRLELRRRKQKGVDLTTGAIALLIVITALIPLYHLNFIRIPELATFLFNVLSFLLAVGLIREGLALGNRKSFWGGMVLITLQIISRLFEYNTELLLKSFVFVLCGIGVIAAGLWFERHFATIKDE
;
A
#
# COMPACT_ATOMS: atom_id res chain seq x y z
N MET A 1 31.43 0.36 -7.44
CA MET A 1 31.91 1.60 -6.80
C MET A 1 33.01 1.24 -5.82
N ILE A 2 34.18 1.89 -5.91
CA ILE A 2 35.31 1.65 -5.00
C ILE A 2 34.98 2.28 -3.63
N SER A 3 35.18 1.55 -2.54
CA SER A 3 34.85 2.00 -1.17
C SER A 3 35.67 3.23 -0.74
N ASP A 4 35.02 4.20 -0.09
CA ASP A 4 35.68 5.36 0.54
C ASP A 4 36.77 4.95 1.54
N LYS A 5 36.58 3.81 2.22
CA LYS A 5 37.57 3.25 3.15
C LYS A 5 38.86 2.86 2.43
N PHE A 6 38.72 2.11 1.33
CA PHE A 6 39.84 1.69 0.50
C PHE A 6 40.59 2.90 -0.08
N ARG A 7 39.87 3.93 -0.54
CA ARG A 7 40.49 5.16 -1.06
C ARG A 7 41.30 5.90 0.00
N ARG A 8 40.85 5.89 1.27
CA ARG A 8 41.62 6.49 2.39
C ARG A 8 42.88 5.69 2.71
N GLU A 9 42.77 4.36 2.78
CA GLU A 9 43.91 3.47 3.00
C GLU A 9 44.95 3.59 1.87
N LEU A 10 44.48 3.65 0.61
CA LEU A 10 45.33 3.84 -0.55
C LEU A 10 46.04 5.20 -0.53
N ARG A 11 45.36 6.29 -0.12
CA ARG A 11 46.01 7.61 0.04
C ARG A 11 47.10 7.58 1.10
N SER A 12 46.87 6.91 2.23
CA SER A 12 47.89 6.79 3.27
C SER A 12 49.10 5.97 2.84
N GLN A 13 48.88 4.84 2.14
CA GLN A 13 49.99 4.03 1.65
C GLN A 13 50.75 4.69 0.50
N ALA A 14 50.06 5.36 -0.42
CA ALA A 14 50.71 6.09 -1.51
C ALA A 14 51.63 7.21 -0.99
N LYS A 15 51.26 7.90 0.10
CA LYS A 15 52.14 8.88 0.75
C LYS A 15 53.38 8.24 1.40
N LEU A 16 53.23 7.06 1.99
CA LEU A 16 54.36 6.30 2.55
C LEU A 16 55.32 5.86 1.45
N TRP A 17 54.79 5.33 0.35
CA TRP A 17 55.60 4.92 -0.79
C TRP A 17 56.35 6.07 -1.46
N GLU A 18 55.78 7.27 -1.49
CA GLU A 18 56.47 8.48 -1.96
C GLU A 18 57.61 8.86 -1.01
N ALA A 19 57.35 8.85 0.31
CA ALA A 19 58.35 9.18 1.32
C ALA A 19 59.51 8.16 1.38
N GLU A 20 59.23 6.89 1.09
CA GLU A 20 60.22 5.81 1.00
C GLU A 20 60.96 5.79 -0.36
N GLY A 21 60.57 6.64 -1.32
CA GLY A 21 61.17 6.69 -2.66
C GLY A 21 60.79 5.51 -3.57
N LEU A 22 59.78 4.72 -3.19
CA LEU A 22 59.28 3.58 -3.97
C LEU A 22 58.43 4.02 -5.16
N ILE A 23 57.80 5.20 -5.07
CA ILE A 23 57.08 5.82 -6.18
C ILE A 23 57.54 7.26 -6.37
N ASP A 24 57.56 7.70 -7.63
CA ASP A 24 57.91 9.06 -8.00
C ASP A 24 56.72 10.02 -7.79
N THR A 25 57.00 11.31 -7.54
CA THR A 25 55.96 12.32 -7.25
C THR A 25 54.96 12.44 -8.41
N SER A 26 55.43 12.26 -9.64
CA SER A 26 54.60 12.21 -10.86
C SER A 26 53.55 11.09 -10.82
N PHE A 27 53.92 9.92 -10.27
CA PHE A 27 53.07 8.74 -10.18
C PHE A 27 52.06 8.87 -9.03
N TYR A 28 52.47 9.48 -7.92
CA TYR A 28 51.55 9.85 -6.83
C TYR A 28 50.45 10.80 -7.32
N GLN A 29 50.80 11.82 -8.12
CA GLN A 29 49.82 12.72 -8.73
C GLN A 29 48.78 11.98 -9.60
N GLN A 30 49.23 11.03 -10.43
CA GLN A 30 48.34 10.22 -11.26
C GLN A 30 47.39 9.33 -10.44
N LEU A 31 47.89 8.73 -9.35
CA LEU A 31 47.07 7.98 -8.39
C LEU A 31 46.04 8.89 -7.70
N ALA A 32 46.46 10.09 -7.30
CA ALA A 32 45.61 11.08 -6.64
C ALA A 32 44.48 11.57 -7.54
N ASP A 33 44.74 11.78 -8.82
CA ASP A 33 43.74 12.16 -9.82
C ASP A 33 42.82 10.99 -10.17
N ARG A 34 43.38 9.79 -10.40
CA ARG A 34 42.59 8.59 -10.74
C ARG A 34 41.64 8.16 -9.63
N TYR A 35 42.08 8.23 -8.38
CA TYR A 35 41.27 7.85 -7.21
C TYR A 35 40.65 9.04 -6.47
N GLN A 36 40.83 10.26 -6.99
CA GLN A 36 40.24 11.51 -6.52
C GLN A 36 40.46 11.75 -5.01
N PHE A 37 41.69 11.62 -4.52
CA PHE A 37 42.01 11.73 -3.09
C PHE A 37 41.53 13.06 -2.46
N ASN A 38 41.45 14.12 -3.25
CA ASN A 38 41.00 15.46 -2.83
C ASN A 38 39.50 15.51 -2.45
N THR A 39 38.69 14.58 -2.95
CA THR A 39 37.24 14.51 -2.65
C THR A 39 36.93 13.83 -1.31
N LEU A 40 37.91 13.12 -0.72
CA LEU A 40 37.73 12.37 0.53
C LEU A 40 37.59 13.29 1.76
N GLU A 41 38.32 14.41 1.79
CA GLU A 41 38.20 15.45 2.83
C GLU A 41 36.90 16.26 2.68
N THR A 42 36.44 16.45 1.45
CA THR A 42 35.16 17.12 1.19
C THR A 42 33.98 16.29 1.70
N ALA A 43 34.06 14.96 1.61
CA ALA A 43 33.01 14.06 2.04
C ALA A 43 32.84 13.96 3.59
N SER A 44 33.92 14.08 4.37
CA SER A 44 33.84 14.14 5.84
C SER A 44 33.40 15.52 6.33
N ARG A 45 33.94 16.60 5.75
CA ARG A 45 33.54 17.98 6.05
C ARG A 45 32.06 18.22 5.74
N ASN A 46 31.57 17.73 4.60
CA ASN A 46 30.15 17.82 4.27
C ASN A 46 29.25 17.02 5.22
N ARG A 47 29.69 15.86 5.72
CA ARG A 47 28.93 15.08 6.72
C ARG A 47 28.84 15.83 8.04
N PHE A 48 29.94 16.37 8.53
CA PHE A 48 29.95 17.17 9.77
C PHE A 48 29.08 18.43 9.64
N LEU A 49 29.21 19.18 8.53
CA LEU A 49 28.35 20.34 8.24
C LEU A 49 26.88 19.95 8.16
N THR A 50 26.55 18.82 7.54
CA THR A 50 25.16 18.34 7.45
C THR A 50 24.61 18.01 8.84
N ILE A 51 25.40 17.33 9.69
CA ILE A 51 25.00 17.03 11.07
C ILE A 51 24.79 18.33 11.85
N LEU A 52 25.73 19.27 11.80
CA LEU A 52 25.64 20.55 12.51
C LEU A 52 24.44 21.39 12.05
N ILE A 53 24.21 21.49 10.74
CA ILE A 53 23.04 22.18 10.17
C ILE A 53 21.75 21.47 10.56
N SER A 54 21.72 20.14 10.55
CA SER A 54 20.53 19.37 10.94
C SER A 54 20.19 19.56 12.41
N LEU A 55 21.18 19.48 13.30
CA LEU A 55 20.99 19.66 14.74
C LEU A 55 20.58 21.11 15.06
N GLY A 56 21.26 22.09 14.45
CA GLY A 56 20.89 23.50 14.58
C GLY A 56 19.47 23.79 14.07
N SER A 57 19.06 23.16 12.96
CA SER A 57 17.70 23.32 12.41
C SER A 57 16.64 22.71 13.34
N ILE A 58 16.91 21.55 13.95
CA ILE A 58 16.01 20.92 14.92
C ILE A 58 15.85 21.81 16.16
N LEU A 59 16.96 22.27 16.75
CA LEU A 59 16.95 23.15 17.92
C LEU A 59 16.20 24.46 17.62
N LEU A 60 16.45 25.07 16.46
CA LEU A 60 15.76 26.28 16.02
C LEU A 60 14.25 26.03 15.85
N ALA A 61 13.87 24.92 15.21
CA ALA A 61 12.45 24.56 15.05
C ALA A 61 11.76 24.37 16.40
N ILE A 62 12.39 23.64 17.33
CA ILE A 62 11.88 23.45 18.70
C ILE A 62 11.75 24.80 19.42
N GLY A 63 12.76 25.66 19.32
CA GLY A 63 12.73 27.01 19.90
C GLY A 63 11.57 27.86 19.39
N VAL A 64 11.35 27.88 18.06
CA VAL A 64 10.23 28.60 17.44
C VAL A 64 8.88 28.04 17.89
N ILE A 65 8.71 26.72 17.89
CA ILE A 65 7.47 26.06 18.34
C ILE A 65 7.20 26.40 19.82
N THR A 66 8.24 26.36 20.66
CA THR A 66 8.14 26.64 22.11
C THR A 66 7.79 28.11 22.36
N PHE A 67 8.40 29.04 21.61
CA PHE A 67 8.09 30.47 21.70
C PHE A 67 6.64 30.77 21.30
N VAL A 68 6.16 30.18 20.20
CA VAL A 68 4.77 30.32 19.76
C VAL A 68 3.82 29.72 20.81
N ALA A 69 4.13 28.53 21.34
CA ALA A 69 3.32 27.89 22.37
C ALA A 69 3.24 28.73 23.66
N ALA A 70 4.35 29.32 24.10
CA ALA A 70 4.41 30.17 25.29
C ALA A 70 3.56 31.45 25.17
N ASN A 71 3.47 32.03 23.96
CA ASN A 71 2.70 33.24 23.70
C ASN A 71 1.27 32.96 23.19
N TRP A 72 0.92 31.70 22.98
CA TRP A 72 -0.33 31.30 22.31
C TRP A 72 -1.60 31.81 23.02
N GLN A 73 -1.58 31.86 24.34
CA GLN A 73 -2.72 32.30 25.15
C GLN A 73 -2.95 33.82 25.10
N VAL A 74 -1.90 34.61 24.88
CA VAL A 74 -1.96 36.08 24.88
C VAL A 74 -2.42 36.62 23.52
N TRP A 75 -2.14 35.89 22.43
CA TRP A 75 -2.40 36.39 21.09
C TRP A 75 -3.91 36.39 20.72
N PRO A 76 -4.41 37.50 20.13
CA PRO A 76 -5.79 37.55 19.65
C PRO A 76 -6.00 36.49 18.57
N ARG A 77 -7.26 36.07 18.41
CA ARG A 77 -7.63 35.00 17.46
C ARG A 77 -7.11 35.29 16.05
N GLU A 78 -7.28 36.53 15.56
CA GLU A 78 -6.87 36.94 14.21
C GLU A 78 -5.36 36.78 13.98
N ALA A 79 -4.53 37.08 14.99
CA ALA A 79 -3.08 36.90 14.89
C ALA A 79 -2.70 35.41 14.76
N ARG A 80 -3.38 34.54 15.52
CA ARG A 80 -3.17 33.08 15.44
C ARG A 80 -3.58 32.55 14.06
N VAL A 81 -4.74 32.95 13.54
CA VAL A 81 -5.19 32.57 12.18
C VAL A 81 -4.18 33.03 11.12
N THR A 82 -3.77 34.29 11.19
CA THR A 82 -2.84 34.88 10.22
C THR A 82 -1.48 34.17 10.24
N LEU A 83 -0.97 33.83 11.43
CA LEU A 83 0.27 33.07 11.57
C LEU A 83 0.16 31.66 11.00
N LEU A 84 -0.92 30.94 11.31
CA LEU A 84 -1.13 29.58 10.79
C LEU A 84 -1.26 29.57 9.25
N LEU A 85 -2.03 30.50 8.69
CA LEU A 85 -2.22 30.62 7.24
C LEU A 85 -0.95 31.08 6.53
N SER A 86 -0.23 32.07 7.07
CA SER A 86 1.03 32.54 6.48
C SER A 86 2.10 31.45 6.48
N LEU A 87 2.22 30.67 7.55
CA LEU A 87 3.11 29.52 7.61
C LEU A 87 2.77 28.48 6.53
N PHE A 88 1.49 28.13 6.41
CA PHE A 88 1.02 27.20 5.40
C PHE A 88 1.32 27.67 3.98
N VAL A 89 1.02 28.94 3.66
CA VAL A 89 1.30 29.53 2.35
C VAL A 89 2.80 29.57 2.08
N ALA A 90 3.60 30.05 3.03
CA ALA A 90 5.05 30.17 2.88
C ALA A 90 5.71 28.81 2.59
N VAL A 91 5.33 27.77 3.33
CA VAL A 91 5.89 26.42 3.14
C VAL A 91 5.49 25.83 1.78
N ASN A 92 4.22 25.97 1.38
CA ASN A 92 3.77 25.46 0.08
C ASN A 92 4.37 26.24 -1.10
N VAL A 93 4.47 27.57 -1.01
CA VAL A 93 5.10 28.41 -2.04
C VAL A 93 6.58 28.08 -2.17
N ALA A 94 7.31 27.97 -1.06
CA ALA A 94 8.71 27.56 -1.06
C ALA A 94 8.88 26.15 -1.65
N GLY A 95 8.06 25.19 -1.22
CA GLY A 95 8.08 23.83 -1.74
C GLY A 95 7.81 23.75 -3.24
N PHE A 96 6.82 24.49 -3.72
CA PHE A 96 6.49 24.58 -5.15
C PHE A 96 7.61 25.23 -5.97
N TYR A 97 8.22 26.30 -5.45
CA TYR A 97 9.34 26.96 -6.10
C TYR A 97 10.54 26.03 -6.23
N LEU A 98 10.95 25.36 -5.13
CA LEU A 98 12.07 24.42 -5.14
C LEU A 98 11.81 23.20 -6.03
N TRP A 99 10.57 22.69 -6.04
CA TRP A 99 10.17 21.56 -6.87
C TRP A 99 10.25 21.86 -8.37
N ARG A 100 10.00 23.11 -8.78
CA ARG A 100 10.04 23.56 -10.18
C ARG A 100 11.46 23.74 -10.72
N ILE A 101 12.49 23.83 -9.86
CA ILE A 101 13.87 24.09 -10.30
C ILE A 101 14.40 22.91 -11.14
N PRO A 102 14.79 23.13 -12.41
CA PRO A 102 15.29 22.06 -13.27
C PRO A 102 16.67 21.53 -12.80
N PRO A 103 16.97 20.21 -12.99
CA PRO A 103 18.21 19.59 -12.53
C PRO A 103 19.48 20.27 -13.05
N SER A 104 19.42 20.83 -14.26
CA SER A 104 20.56 21.47 -14.94
C SER A 104 21.10 22.73 -14.25
N ARG A 105 20.35 23.30 -13.29
CA ARG A 105 20.76 24.46 -12.49
C ARG A 105 21.41 24.08 -11.15
N SER A 106 21.48 22.78 -10.83
CA SER A 106 22.20 22.29 -9.66
C SER A 106 23.69 22.36 -9.96
N THR A 107 24.40 23.23 -9.25
CA THR A 107 25.81 23.65 -9.42
C THR A 107 26.89 22.54 -9.40
N ASN A 108 26.50 21.26 -9.38
CA ASN A 108 27.37 20.09 -9.38
C ASN A 108 26.88 19.05 -10.41
N PHE A 109 26.73 19.42 -11.68
CA PHE A 109 26.41 18.47 -12.75
C PHE A 109 27.69 17.83 -13.28
N ASN A 110 27.92 16.57 -12.93
CA ASN A 110 28.94 15.73 -13.56
C ASN A 110 28.27 14.98 -14.74
N PRO A 111 28.73 15.15 -15.99
CA PRO A 111 28.12 14.53 -17.17
C PRO A 111 28.13 12.99 -17.16
N ASN A 112 28.93 12.35 -16.28
CA ASN A 112 29.07 10.90 -16.22
C ASN A 112 28.24 10.22 -15.10
N MET A 113 27.34 10.94 -14.43
CA MET A 113 26.54 10.39 -13.33
C MET A 113 25.08 10.16 -13.76
N PRO A 114 24.45 9.01 -13.43
CA PRO A 114 23.05 8.77 -13.75
C PRO A 114 22.17 9.89 -13.16
N PRO A 115 21.02 10.21 -13.77
CA PRO A 115 20.16 11.33 -13.39
C PRO A 115 19.57 11.12 -11.98
N THR A 116 20.34 11.43 -10.95
CA THR A 116 19.84 11.48 -9.58
C THR A 116 18.93 12.69 -9.47
N LYS A 117 17.69 12.46 -9.04
CA LYS A 117 16.68 13.49 -8.76
C LYS A 117 17.35 14.64 -8.01
N GLY A 118 17.43 15.83 -8.62
CA GLY A 118 18.21 16.95 -8.06
C GLY A 118 17.81 17.25 -6.62
N ARG A 119 18.79 17.50 -5.74
CA ARG A 119 18.58 17.73 -4.29
C ARG A 119 17.46 18.76 -4.02
N ASN A 120 17.38 19.81 -4.83
CA ASN A 120 16.37 20.86 -4.71
C ASN A 120 14.95 20.35 -5.00
N LYS A 121 14.79 19.44 -5.96
CA LYS A 121 13.50 18.84 -6.27
C LYS A 121 13.03 17.93 -5.14
N LEU A 122 13.94 17.15 -4.54
CA LEU A 122 13.64 16.32 -3.37
C LEU A 122 13.22 17.18 -2.16
N LEU A 123 13.95 18.27 -1.90
CA LEU A 123 13.58 19.23 -0.86
C LEU A 123 12.21 19.86 -1.15
N GLY A 124 11.94 20.25 -2.39
CA GLY A 124 10.63 20.78 -2.79
C GLY A 124 9.48 19.80 -2.55
N GLU A 125 9.64 18.53 -2.92
CA GLU A 125 8.68 17.46 -2.61
C GLU A 125 8.48 17.29 -1.10
N GLY A 126 9.56 17.38 -0.31
CA GLY A 126 9.51 17.32 1.15
C GLY A 126 8.77 18.51 1.78
N LEU A 127 9.01 19.73 1.29
CA LEU A 127 8.29 20.92 1.75
C LEU A 127 6.79 20.88 1.38
N LEU A 128 6.44 20.34 0.21
CA LEU A 128 5.04 20.17 -0.19
C LEU A 128 4.33 19.13 0.69
N LEU A 129 5.01 18.03 1.05
CA LEU A 129 4.51 17.09 2.06
C LEU A 129 4.36 17.74 3.43
N LEU A 130 5.34 18.53 3.85
CA LEU A 130 5.24 19.30 5.10
C LEU A 130 4.06 20.27 5.05
N GLY A 131 3.84 20.95 3.92
CA GLY A 131 2.67 21.79 3.68
C GLY A 131 1.35 21.03 3.83
N ALA A 132 1.28 19.80 3.31
CA ALA A 132 0.13 18.92 3.51
C ALA A 132 -0.08 18.51 4.98
N LEU A 133 0.98 18.35 5.78
CA LEU A 133 0.86 18.11 7.23
C LEU A 133 0.42 19.37 8.00
N ILE A 134 0.96 20.53 7.63
CA ILE A 134 0.57 21.82 8.20
C ILE A 134 -0.91 22.10 7.94
N LEU A 135 -1.46 21.70 6.78
CA LEU A 135 -2.90 21.79 6.52
C LEU A 135 -3.73 21.10 7.62
N GLY A 136 -3.40 19.86 7.96
CA GLY A 136 -4.09 19.10 9.00
C GLY A 136 -3.95 19.72 10.39
N ALA A 137 -2.73 20.16 10.73
CA ALA A 137 -2.48 20.87 11.98
C ALA A 137 -3.29 22.17 12.09
N ASN A 138 -3.33 22.95 11.01
CA ASN A 138 -4.13 24.18 10.93
C ASN A 138 -5.62 23.88 11.08
N MET A 139 -6.16 22.85 10.41
CA MET A 139 -7.55 22.46 10.55
C MET A 139 -7.90 22.07 12.00
N ALA A 140 -7.05 21.29 12.66
CA ALA A 140 -7.26 20.87 14.05
C ALA A 140 -7.20 22.05 15.02
N LEU A 141 -6.20 22.93 14.89
CA LEU A 141 -6.06 24.13 15.72
C LEU A 141 -7.21 25.12 15.50
N MET A 142 -7.66 25.28 14.25
CA MET A 142 -8.84 26.10 13.93
C MET A 142 -10.09 25.51 14.57
N ALA A 143 -10.32 24.20 14.46
CA ALA A 143 -11.46 23.55 15.08
C ALA A 143 -11.49 23.78 16.61
N GLN A 144 -10.35 23.63 17.28
CA GLN A 144 -10.20 23.92 18.71
C GLN A 144 -10.45 25.40 19.02
N MET A 145 -9.85 26.32 18.27
CA MET A 145 -9.93 27.76 18.52
C MET A 145 -11.34 28.32 18.30
N PHE A 146 -12.09 27.80 17.32
CA PHE A 146 -13.47 28.19 17.04
C PHE A 146 -14.50 27.36 17.81
N HIS A 147 -14.09 26.42 18.65
CA HIS A 147 -14.99 25.47 19.33
C HIS A 147 -15.96 24.80 18.35
N ILE A 148 -15.47 24.51 17.13
CA ILE A 148 -16.26 23.82 16.12
C ILE A 148 -16.39 22.37 16.58
N GLY A 149 -17.58 22.03 17.06
CA GLY A 149 -17.96 20.64 17.29
C GLY A 149 -17.95 19.88 15.96
N GLY A 150 -17.28 18.73 15.93
CA GLY A 150 -17.17 17.90 14.75
C GLY A 150 -16.60 16.53 15.11
N SER A 151 -16.95 15.52 14.34
CA SER A 151 -16.41 14.18 14.54
C SER A 151 -14.92 14.13 14.18
N SER A 152 -14.18 13.28 14.88
CA SER A 152 -12.75 13.08 14.56
C SER A 152 -12.57 12.54 13.14
N TYR A 153 -13.50 11.73 12.64
CA TYR A 153 -13.46 11.24 11.26
C TYR A 153 -13.60 12.37 10.22
N GLY A 154 -14.42 13.39 10.50
CA GLY A 154 -14.63 14.51 9.60
C GLY A 154 -13.35 15.30 9.34
N LEU A 155 -12.53 15.50 10.38
CA LEU A 155 -11.21 16.14 10.26
C LEU A 155 -10.31 15.38 9.28
N PHE A 156 -10.14 14.08 9.47
CA PHE A 156 -9.25 13.25 8.64
C PHE A 156 -9.74 13.13 7.20
N LEU A 157 -11.06 13.02 6.97
CA LEU A 157 -11.63 12.99 5.63
C LEU A 157 -11.45 14.33 4.90
N ALA A 158 -11.80 15.44 5.54
CA ALA A 158 -11.61 16.77 4.94
C ALA A 158 -10.13 17.07 4.68
N TRP A 159 -9.24 16.68 5.60
CA TRP A 159 -7.80 16.79 5.40
C TRP A 159 -7.32 15.92 4.24
N GLY A 160 -7.74 14.65 4.19
CA GLY A 160 -7.41 13.71 3.11
C GLY A 160 -7.87 14.21 1.74
N VAL A 161 -9.07 14.79 1.63
CA VAL A 161 -9.60 15.42 0.41
C VAL A 161 -8.79 16.67 0.03
N GLY A 162 -8.40 17.50 1.00
CA GLY A 162 -7.53 18.66 0.75
C GLY A 162 -6.17 18.24 0.16
N VAL A 163 -5.54 17.22 0.75
CA VAL A 163 -4.27 16.65 0.23
C VAL A 163 -4.48 15.98 -1.13
N LEU A 164 -5.65 15.38 -1.38
CA LEU A 164 -6.00 14.81 -2.68
C LEU A 164 -5.98 15.89 -3.77
N GLY A 165 -6.56 17.06 -3.50
CA GLY A 165 -6.54 18.20 -4.43
C GLY A 165 -5.12 18.66 -4.76
N MET A 166 -4.23 18.69 -3.77
CA MET A 166 -2.80 18.96 -3.99
C MET A 166 -2.13 17.87 -4.83
N ALA A 167 -2.44 16.59 -4.56
CA ALA A 167 -1.89 15.46 -5.31
C ALA A 167 -2.30 15.50 -6.79
N TYR A 168 -3.58 15.81 -7.07
CA TYR A 168 -4.09 16.00 -8.43
C TYR A 168 -3.41 17.17 -9.15
N SER A 169 -3.20 18.29 -8.44
CA SER A 169 -2.59 19.49 -9.01
C SER A 169 -1.11 19.30 -9.35
N LEU A 170 -0.36 18.63 -8.47
CA LEU A 170 1.11 18.53 -8.55
C LEU A 170 1.58 17.19 -9.12
N ARG A 171 0.68 16.20 -9.27
CA ARG A 171 0.96 14.82 -9.70
C ARG A 171 2.07 14.15 -8.87
N LEU A 172 2.09 14.45 -7.57
CA LEU A 172 3.08 13.92 -6.64
C LEU A 172 2.58 12.64 -5.98
N THR A 173 3.35 11.56 -6.15
CA THR A 173 3.02 10.24 -5.61
C THR A 173 2.91 10.23 -4.09
N SER A 174 3.79 10.96 -3.41
CA SER A 174 3.82 11.02 -1.95
C SER A 174 2.58 11.69 -1.36
N LEU A 175 2.09 12.77 -1.98
CA LEU A 175 0.84 13.43 -1.60
C LEU A 175 -0.37 12.52 -1.84
N GLY A 176 -0.39 11.80 -2.97
CA GLY A 176 -1.46 10.84 -3.25
C GLY A 176 -1.51 9.68 -2.24
N VAL A 177 -0.35 9.17 -1.83
CA VAL A 177 -0.25 8.15 -0.76
C VAL A 177 -0.71 8.70 0.59
N LEU A 178 -0.28 9.91 0.97
CA LEU A 178 -0.71 10.55 2.21
C LEU A 178 -2.23 10.75 2.23
N SER A 179 -2.81 11.25 1.13
CA SER A 179 -4.25 11.40 0.98
C SER A 179 -4.98 10.06 1.15
N ALA A 180 -4.51 8.99 0.50
CA ALA A 180 -5.11 7.66 0.64
C ALA A 180 -5.08 7.16 2.10
N LEU A 181 -3.96 7.34 2.82
CA LEU A 181 -3.85 6.96 4.23
C LEU A 181 -4.80 7.76 5.13
N LEU A 182 -4.91 9.08 4.91
CA LEU A 182 -5.81 9.95 5.68
C LEU A 182 -7.28 9.61 5.45
N VAL A 183 -7.66 9.38 4.19
CA VAL A 183 -9.02 8.98 3.82
C VAL A 183 -9.35 7.60 4.41
N SER A 184 -8.40 6.66 4.37
CA SER A 184 -8.54 5.34 5.00
C SER A 184 -8.79 5.45 6.51
N LEU A 185 -7.98 6.27 7.19
CA LEU A 185 -8.10 6.48 8.63
C LEU A 185 -9.40 7.17 9.00
N GLY A 186 -9.78 8.20 8.25
CA GLY A 186 -11.06 8.90 8.42
C GLY A 186 -12.25 7.95 8.25
N TYR A 187 -12.24 7.12 7.21
CA TYR A 187 -13.30 6.13 7.02
C TYR A 187 -13.34 5.11 8.16
N TRP A 188 -12.19 4.56 8.58
CA TRP A 188 -12.12 3.62 9.69
C TRP A 188 -12.71 4.20 10.99
N LEU A 189 -12.38 5.45 11.32
CA LEU A 189 -12.96 6.14 12.46
C LEU A 189 -14.47 6.36 12.31
N ALA A 190 -14.95 6.66 11.10
CA ALA A 190 -16.38 6.83 10.84
C ALA A 190 -17.16 5.52 11.06
N VAL A 191 -16.57 4.37 10.70
CA VAL A 191 -17.18 3.05 10.93
C VAL A 191 -17.26 2.73 12.43
N LEU A 192 -16.28 3.15 13.24
CA LEU A 192 -16.31 2.98 14.69
C LEU A 192 -17.32 3.90 15.38
N ASP A 193 -17.51 5.11 14.87
CA ASP A 193 -18.39 6.15 15.42
C ASP A 193 -19.84 6.05 14.87
N PHE A 194 -20.20 4.95 14.21
CA PHE A 194 -21.48 4.76 13.51
C PHE A 194 -22.74 4.92 14.38
N SER A 195 -22.60 4.96 15.72
CA SER A 195 -23.70 5.14 16.65
C SER A 195 -24.09 6.60 16.90
N SER A 196 -23.29 7.58 16.49
CA SER A 196 -23.61 9.00 16.67
C SER A 196 -24.47 9.51 15.51
N LYS A 197 -25.73 9.87 15.80
CA LYS A 197 -26.60 10.57 14.86
C LYS A 197 -26.02 11.96 14.59
N VAL A 198 -25.26 12.10 13.52
CA VAL A 198 -24.74 13.38 13.05
C VAL A 198 -25.70 13.95 12.00
N GLU A 199 -25.91 15.27 12.05
CA GLU A 199 -26.72 16.03 11.09
C GLU A 199 -26.23 15.83 9.64
N PHE A 200 -27.16 15.83 8.69
CA PHE A 200 -26.88 15.70 7.25
C PHE A 200 -25.74 16.63 6.82
N SER A 201 -24.57 16.04 6.55
CA SER A 201 -23.37 16.74 6.09
C SER A 201 -22.81 16.06 4.84
N TRP A 202 -22.10 16.80 3.99
CA TRP A 202 -21.41 16.25 2.80
C TRP A 202 -20.46 15.10 3.16
N LEU A 203 -19.94 15.10 4.39
CA LEU A 203 -19.12 14.02 4.95
C LEU A 203 -19.89 12.70 5.10
N GLU A 204 -21.17 12.76 5.48
CA GLU A 204 -21.99 11.55 5.64
C GLU A 204 -22.23 10.88 4.29
N VAL A 205 -22.54 11.68 3.25
CA VAL A 205 -22.70 11.18 1.88
C VAL A 205 -21.38 10.55 1.40
N LEU A 206 -20.24 11.19 1.66
CA LEU A 206 -18.92 10.67 1.31
C LEU A 206 -18.63 9.34 2.02
N VAL A 207 -18.96 9.22 3.31
CA VAL A 207 -18.77 7.97 4.08
C VAL A 207 -19.69 6.86 3.57
N ARG A 208 -20.98 7.14 3.34
CA ARG A 208 -21.96 6.15 2.85
C ARG A 208 -21.62 5.65 1.44
N GLN A 209 -21.13 6.53 0.57
CA GLN A 209 -20.75 6.23 -0.82
C GLN A 209 -19.24 6.04 -1.00
N MET A 210 -18.52 5.74 0.10
CA MET A 210 -17.07 5.60 0.06
C MET A 210 -16.55 4.58 -0.97
N PRO A 211 -17.20 3.44 -1.25
CA PRO A 211 -16.73 2.51 -2.28
C PRO A 211 -16.62 3.17 -3.66
N ILE A 212 -17.66 3.91 -4.07
CA ILE A 212 -17.68 4.63 -5.34
C ILE A 212 -16.73 5.84 -5.27
N ALA A 213 -16.75 6.59 -4.17
CA ALA A 213 -15.88 7.76 -4.00
C ALA A 213 -14.39 7.37 -4.08
N ALA A 214 -13.96 6.30 -3.40
CA ALA A 214 -12.59 5.80 -3.46
C ALA A 214 -12.17 5.40 -4.89
N SER A 215 -13.08 4.78 -5.63
CA SER A 215 -12.88 4.44 -7.05
C SER A 215 -12.58 5.69 -7.88
N ILE A 216 -13.42 6.71 -7.76
CA ILE A 216 -13.32 7.98 -8.51
C ILE A 216 -12.11 8.80 -8.05
N MET A 217 -11.78 8.77 -6.76
CA MET A 217 -10.69 9.57 -6.19
C MET A 217 -9.31 8.99 -6.50
N PHE A 218 -9.11 7.67 -6.38
CA PHE A 218 -7.77 7.08 -6.39
C PHE A 218 -7.40 6.37 -7.69
N ILE A 219 -8.36 5.79 -8.44
CA ILE A 219 -8.04 5.11 -9.71
C ILE A 219 -7.50 6.13 -10.74
N PRO A 220 -8.18 7.26 -11.03
CA PRO A 220 -7.66 8.26 -11.96
C PRO A 220 -6.34 8.86 -11.48
N LEU A 221 -6.21 9.15 -10.18
CA LEU A 221 -4.96 9.66 -9.60
C LEU A 221 -3.80 8.67 -9.77
N ALA A 222 -4.06 7.37 -9.62
CA ALA A 222 -3.05 6.33 -9.81
C ALA A 222 -2.52 6.33 -11.25
N TYR A 223 -3.41 6.42 -12.25
CA TYR A 223 -3.02 6.59 -13.66
C TYR A 223 -2.24 7.88 -13.88
N TRP A 224 -2.71 8.98 -13.29
CA TRP A 224 -2.09 10.29 -13.50
C TRP A 224 -0.68 10.37 -12.93
N CYS A 225 -0.47 9.77 -11.76
CA CYS A 225 0.83 9.68 -11.10
C CYS A 225 1.66 8.46 -11.52
N ARG A 226 1.11 7.56 -12.34
CA ARG A 226 1.68 6.24 -12.72
C ARG A 226 2.20 5.45 -11.51
N SER A 227 1.44 5.44 -10.41
CA SER A 227 1.89 4.91 -9.11
C SER A 227 1.11 3.69 -8.65
N ARG A 228 1.80 2.54 -8.58
CA ARG A 228 1.25 1.28 -8.05
C ARG A 228 0.81 1.39 -6.59
N ALA A 229 1.47 2.24 -5.80
CA ALA A 229 1.15 2.41 -4.39
C ALA A 229 -0.21 3.11 -4.20
N ILE A 230 -0.49 4.15 -5.00
CA ILE A 230 -1.79 4.85 -4.94
C ILE A 230 -2.91 3.91 -5.37
N PHE A 231 -2.68 3.15 -6.45
CA PHE A 231 -3.64 2.14 -6.90
C PHE A 231 -3.92 1.09 -5.81
N ALA A 232 -2.87 0.52 -5.22
CA ALA A 232 -3.03 -0.51 -4.21
C ALA A 232 -3.75 0.00 -2.95
N LEU A 233 -3.39 1.19 -2.44
CA LEU A 233 -4.07 1.79 -1.29
C LEU A 233 -5.52 2.16 -1.63
N GLY A 234 -5.76 2.75 -2.80
CA GLY A 234 -7.11 3.08 -3.25
C GLY A 234 -8.01 1.85 -3.39
N ALA A 235 -7.46 0.76 -3.94
CA ALA A 235 -8.15 -0.52 -4.04
C ALA A 235 -8.45 -1.12 -2.65
N ILE A 236 -7.52 -1.03 -1.70
CA ILE A 236 -7.76 -1.47 -0.31
C ILE A 236 -8.91 -0.68 0.32
N VAL A 237 -8.94 0.65 0.17
CA VAL A 237 -10.03 1.50 0.68
C VAL A 237 -11.36 1.15 0.04
N LEU A 238 -11.39 0.99 -1.29
CA LEU A 238 -12.58 0.59 -2.04
C LEU A 238 -13.13 -0.74 -1.51
N ILE A 239 -12.28 -1.76 -1.40
CA ILE A 239 -12.69 -3.11 -1.01
C ILE A 239 -13.12 -3.14 0.46
N PHE A 240 -12.36 -2.52 1.34
CA PHE A 240 -12.69 -2.45 2.77
C PHE A 240 -14.03 -1.71 3.00
N SER A 241 -14.22 -0.56 2.36
CA SER A 241 -15.49 0.18 2.47
C SER A 241 -16.67 -0.56 1.85
N LEU A 242 -16.46 -1.30 0.76
CA LEU A 242 -17.47 -2.16 0.16
C LEU A 242 -17.89 -3.29 1.10
N GLN A 243 -16.91 -3.94 1.75
CA GLN A 243 -17.17 -4.99 2.73
C GLN A 243 -17.99 -4.50 3.92
N VAL A 244 -17.66 -3.34 4.48
CA VAL A 244 -18.42 -2.72 5.57
C VAL A 244 -19.83 -2.37 5.11
N SER A 245 -19.97 -1.77 3.92
CA SER A 245 -21.27 -1.40 3.35
C SER A 245 -22.19 -2.62 3.17
N ILE A 246 -21.66 -3.72 2.62
CA ILE A 246 -22.40 -4.98 2.47
C ILE A 246 -22.80 -5.57 3.82
N ALA A 247 -21.89 -5.60 4.79
CA ALA A 247 -22.13 -6.18 6.10
C ALA A 247 -23.20 -5.44 6.91
N GLN A 248 -23.36 -4.12 6.69
CA GLN A 248 -24.29 -3.29 7.46
C GLN A 248 -25.67 -3.13 6.80
N GLY A 249 -25.77 -3.12 5.46
CA GLY A 249 -27.02 -2.74 4.78
C GLY A 249 -27.66 -3.80 3.87
N LEU A 250 -27.10 -5.02 3.80
CA LEU A 250 -27.73 -6.14 3.10
C LEU A 250 -28.19 -7.22 4.07
N ASN A 251 -29.27 -7.90 3.69
CA ASN A 251 -29.75 -9.08 4.41
C ASN A 251 -28.62 -10.13 4.49
N PRO A 252 -28.35 -10.73 5.67
CA PRO A 252 -27.27 -11.70 5.87
C PRO A 252 -27.20 -12.81 4.80
N ASN A 253 -28.35 -13.28 4.33
CA ASN A 253 -28.48 -14.36 3.34
C ASN A 253 -27.77 -14.06 2.02
N TRP A 254 -27.86 -12.81 1.55
CA TRP A 254 -27.22 -12.35 0.31
C TRP A 254 -25.90 -11.64 0.60
N ALA A 255 -25.80 -10.97 1.75
CA ALA A 255 -24.62 -10.23 2.17
C ALA A 255 -23.38 -11.13 2.19
N ALA A 256 -23.44 -12.32 2.80
CA ALA A 256 -22.30 -13.22 2.88
C ALA A 256 -21.78 -13.63 1.48
N THR A 257 -22.70 -13.94 0.56
CA THR A 257 -22.38 -14.33 -0.81
C THR A 257 -21.68 -13.19 -1.57
N ILE A 258 -22.26 -11.99 -1.52
CA ILE A 258 -21.72 -10.82 -2.23
C ILE A 258 -20.41 -10.36 -1.59
N PHE A 259 -20.32 -10.38 -0.26
CA PHE A 259 -19.12 -10.06 0.52
C PHE A 259 -17.93 -10.93 0.13
N CYS A 260 -18.18 -12.22 -0.11
CA CYS A 260 -17.14 -13.17 -0.48
C CYS A 260 -16.75 -13.11 -1.96
N ALA A 261 -17.72 -12.87 -2.86
CA ALA A 261 -17.51 -13.00 -4.29
C ALA A 261 -17.13 -11.69 -5.01
N LEU A 262 -17.80 -10.58 -4.65
CA LEU A 262 -17.67 -9.32 -5.39
C LEU A 262 -16.27 -8.70 -5.29
N PRO A 263 -15.64 -8.58 -4.10
CA PRO A 263 -14.30 -7.99 -4.00
C PRO A 263 -13.20 -8.70 -4.81
N PRO A 264 -13.01 -10.03 -4.72
CA PRO A 264 -11.97 -10.69 -5.49
C PRO A 264 -12.32 -10.74 -6.99
N ALA A 265 -13.61 -10.78 -7.36
CA ALA A 265 -14.02 -10.71 -8.76
C ALA A 265 -13.68 -9.36 -9.39
N LEU A 266 -13.93 -8.24 -8.68
CA LEU A 266 -13.60 -6.90 -9.13
C LEU A 266 -12.08 -6.71 -9.27
N LEU A 267 -11.31 -7.14 -8.26
CA LEU A 267 -9.85 -7.02 -8.30
C LEU A 267 -9.20 -7.90 -9.39
N TRP A 268 -9.71 -9.11 -9.62
CA TRP A 268 -9.19 -10.00 -10.66
C TRP A 268 -9.62 -9.58 -12.07
N GLY A 269 -10.85 -9.06 -12.18
CA GLY A 269 -11.46 -8.57 -13.42
C GLY A 269 -10.75 -7.35 -14.01
N TYR A 270 -10.13 -6.55 -13.16
CA TYR A 270 -9.45 -5.32 -13.54
C TYR A 270 -8.33 -5.52 -14.59
N ASP A 271 -8.48 -4.87 -15.75
CA ASP A 271 -7.44 -4.75 -16.78
C ASP A 271 -7.26 -3.26 -17.17
N ASP A 272 -6.02 -2.79 -17.22
CA ASP A 272 -5.68 -1.42 -17.65
C ASP A 272 -6.19 -1.13 -19.08
N ALA A 273 -6.29 -2.16 -19.91
CA ALA A 273 -6.76 -2.08 -21.30
C ALA A 273 -8.24 -1.68 -21.46
N MET A 274 -9.00 -1.57 -20.37
CA MET A 274 -10.37 -1.05 -20.41
C MET A 274 -10.43 0.44 -20.69
N TRP A 275 -9.36 1.17 -20.38
CA TRP A 275 -9.31 2.63 -20.54
C TRP A 275 -8.77 2.99 -21.93
N PRO A 276 -9.49 3.82 -22.70
CA PRO A 276 -8.99 4.28 -23.99
C PRO A 276 -7.68 5.06 -23.80
N ASN A 277 -6.68 4.79 -24.65
CA ASN A 277 -5.35 5.40 -24.65
C ASN A 277 -4.34 4.89 -23.58
N ILE A 278 -4.59 3.73 -22.97
CA ILE A 278 -3.66 3.11 -22.01
C ILE A 278 -3.12 1.79 -22.57
N ASP A 279 -1.89 1.84 -23.09
CA ASP A 279 -1.25 0.66 -23.70
C ASP A 279 -0.43 -0.19 -22.71
N SER A 280 -0.21 0.30 -21.49
CA SER A 280 0.60 -0.39 -20.48
C SER A 280 -0.23 -0.98 -19.34
N ARG A 281 -0.02 -2.28 -19.07
CA ARG A 281 -0.67 -3.05 -17.99
C ARG A 281 0.05 -2.88 -16.66
N LEU A 282 0.06 -1.65 -16.14
CA LEU A 282 0.86 -1.32 -14.97
C LEU A 282 0.19 -1.76 -13.66
N PHE A 283 -1.15 -1.75 -13.61
CA PHE A 283 -1.94 -1.99 -12.39
C PHE A 283 -2.59 -3.37 -12.34
N GLN A 284 -2.79 -4.06 -13.48
CA GLN A 284 -3.36 -5.41 -13.52
C GLN A 284 -2.64 -6.39 -12.57
N ALA A 285 -1.31 -6.42 -12.58
CA ALA A 285 -0.55 -7.31 -11.71
C ALA A 285 -0.76 -7.00 -10.21
N THR A 286 -0.91 -5.72 -9.86
CA THR A 286 -1.21 -5.31 -8.47
C THR A 286 -2.63 -5.66 -8.07
N ALA A 287 -3.62 -5.47 -8.96
CA ALA A 287 -5.01 -5.82 -8.72
C ALA A 287 -5.17 -7.33 -8.49
N ARG A 288 -4.57 -8.17 -9.36
CA ARG A 288 -4.56 -9.63 -9.22
C ARG A 288 -3.84 -10.10 -7.95
N SER A 289 -2.74 -9.45 -7.57
CA SER A 289 -2.06 -9.76 -6.30
C SER A 289 -2.94 -9.46 -5.08
N LEU A 290 -3.68 -8.35 -5.10
CA LEU A 290 -4.65 -8.02 -4.05
C LEU A 290 -5.83 -8.99 -4.02
N ALA A 291 -6.33 -9.42 -5.18
CA ALA A 291 -7.38 -10.43 -5.29
C ALA A 291 -6.96 -11.77 -4.65
N LEU A 292 -5.73 -12.22 -4.92
CA LEU A 292 -5.17 -13.45 -4.33
C LEU A 292 -4.97 -13.30 -2.82
N LEU A 293 -4.49 -12.15 -2.35
CA LEU A 293 -4.36 -11.85 -0.92
C LEU A 293 -5.72 -11.85 -0.21
N PHE A 294 -6.74 -11.29 -0.86
CA PHE A 294 -8.11 -11.28 -0.38
C PHE A 294 -8.67 -12.71 -0.29
N LEU A 295 -8.58 -13.49 -1.36
CA LEU A 295 -9.03 -14.90 -1.38
C LEU A 295 -8.30 -15.74 -0.34
N ALA A 296 -6.98 -15.57 -0.21
CA ALA A 296 -6.16 -16.25 0.80
C ALA A 296 -6.66 -15.95 2.22
N SER A 297 -6.87 -14.67 2.52
CA SER A 297 -7.38 -14.23 3.82
C SER A 297 -8.79 -14.76 4.06
N LEU A 298 -9.66 -14.63 3.06
CA LEU A 298 -11.05 -15.09 3.12
C LEU A 298 -11.14 -16.61 3.35
N PHE A 299 -10.40 -17.41 2.59
CA PHE A 299 -10.41 -18.87 2.73
C PHE A 299 -9.86 -19.29 4.07
N TYR A 300 -8.83 -18.61 4.57
CA TYR A 300 -8.31 -18.85 5.90
C TYR A 300 -9.35 -18.55 6.98
N PHE A 301 -10.02 -17.39 6.95
CA PHE A 301 -11.07 -17.05 7.92
C PHE A 301 -12.28 -17.99 7.84
N LEU A 302 -12.75 -18.32 6.63
CA LEU A 302 -13.89 -19.22 6.42
C LEU A 302 -13.54 -20.69 6.67
N SER A 303 -12.26 -21.04 6.86
CA SER A 303 -11.84 -22.40 7.18
C SER A 303 -12.13 -22.80 8.63
N PHE A 304 -12.41 -21.85 9.52
CA PHE A 304 -12.68 -22.12 10.94
C PHE A 304 -14.11 -22.60 11.18
N HIS A 305 -14.25 -23.64 12.01
CA HIS A 305 -15.54 -24.30 12.21
C HIS A 305 -16.54 -23.44 12.97
N TRP A 306 -16.06 -22.67 13.96
CA TRP A 306 -16.92 -21.85 14.83
C TRP A 306 -17.75 -20.85 14.02
N LEU A 307 -17.22 -20.34 12.90
CA LEU A 307 -17.85 -19.29 12.11
C LEU A 307 -19.15 -19.78 11.46
N TRP A 308 -19.19 -21.06 11.10
CA TRP A 308 -20.36 -21.70 10.49
C TRP A 308 -21.38 -22.16 11.53
N GLN A 309 -20.94 -22.44 12.76
CA GLN A 309 -21.84 -22.76 13.87
C GLN A 309 -22.59 -21.52 14.37
N SER A 310 -21.91 -20.37 14.46
CA SER A 310 -22.47 -19.12 14.97
C SER A 310 -23.20 -18.29 13.91
N SER A 311 -23.62 -18.90 12.80
CA SER A 311 -24.31 -18.19 11.73
C SER A 311 -25.57 -17.52 12.25
N PRO A 312 -25.77 -16.21 11.99
CA PRO A 312 -26.96 -15.49 12.46
C PRO A 312 -28.23 -16.14 11.91
N ASN A 313 -29.29 -16.15 12.73
CA ASN A 313 -30.61 -16.46 12.23
C ASN A 313 -31.01 -15.40 11.18
N PRO A 314 -31.76 -15.78 10.13
CA PRO A 314 -32.20 -14.84 9.12
C PRO A 314 -33.03 -13.75 9.79
N SER A 315 -32.45 -12.54 9.90
CA SER A 315 -33.14 -11.35 10.35
C SER A 315 -33.40 -10.45 9.15
N GLU A 316 -34.61 -9.89 9.09
CA GLU A 316 -34.97 -8.93 8.05
C GLU A 316 -34.35 -7.57 8.39
N ILE A 317 -33.11 -7.36 7.94
CA ILE A 317 -32.53 -6.02 7.85
C ILE A 317 -33.23 -5.31 6.68
N SER A 318 -33.75 -4.11 6.91
CA SER A 318 -34.30 -3.29 5.84
C SER A 318 -33.21 -2.92 4.83
N LEU A 319 -33.54 -3.05 3.54
CA LEU A 319 -32.62 -2.76 2.45
C LEU A 319 -32.22 -1.28 2.45
N ASP A 320 -30.94 -0.96 2.65
CA ASP A 320 -30.44 0.41 2.50
C ASP A 320 -30.14 0.70 1.01
N TRP A 321 -30.82 1.72 0.47
CA TRP A 321 -30.65 2.19 -0.91
C TRP A 321 -29.20 2.54 -1.26
N ASN A 322 -28.41 3.04 -0.30
CA ASN A 322 -27.02 3.39 -0.53
C ASN A 322 -26.16 2.15 -0.82
N VAL A 323 -26.41 1.07 -0.07
CA VAL A 323 -25.69 -0.19 -0.24
C VAL A 323 -26.09 -0.84 -1.55
N LEU A 324 -27.38 -0.79 -1.91
CA LEU A 324 -27.85 -1.25 -3.21
C LEU A 324 -27.16 -0.50 -4.36
N ALA A 325 -27.03 0.83 -4.26
CA ALA A 325 -26.31 1.63 -5.26
C ALA A 325 -24.83 1.22 -5.39
N ASN A 326 -24.12 1.06 -4.28
CA ASN A 326 -22.72 0.62 -4.29
C ASN A 326 -22.56 -0.77 -4.94
N VAL A 327 -23.38 -1.73 -4.53
CA VAL A 327 -23.31 -3.12 -5.03
C VAL A 327 -23.73 -3.21 -6.49
N THR A 328 -24.74 -2.46 -6.92
CA THR A 328 -25.19 -2.46 -8.32
C THR A 328 -24.16 -1.83 -9.25
N VAL A 329 -23.59 -0.67 -8.88
CA VAL A 329 -22.56 0.00 -9.70
C VAL A 329 -21.29 -0.84 -9.80
N LEU A 330 -20.76 -1.31 -8.67
CA LEU A 330 -19.52 -2.11 -8.66
C LEU A 330 -19.75 -3.53 -9.19
N GLY A 331 -20.94 -4.11 -9.00
CA GLY A 331 -21.36 -5.37 -9.59
C GLY A 331 -21.46 -5.29 -11.11
N ALA A 332 -22.09 -4.22 -11.64
CA ALA A 332 -22.16 -3.99 -13.09
C ALA A 332 -20.75 -3.79 -13.69
N LEU A 333 -19.89 -3.04 -13.01
CA LEU A 333 -18.49 -2.88 -13.40
C LEU A 333 -17.76 -4.23 -13.44
N THR A 334 -17.95 -5.07 -12.42
CA THR A 334 -17.35 -6.41 -12.34
C THR A 334 -17.83 -7.29 -13.51
N VAL A 335 -19.13 -7.29 -13.80
CA VAL A 335 -19.68 -8.04 -14.95
C VAL A 335 -19.06 -7.54 -16.26
N PHE A 336 -18.95 -6.23 -16.43
CA PHE A 336 -18.31 -5.63 -17.60
C PHE A 336 -16.84 -6.05 -17.75
N GLU A 337 -16.07 -5.99 -16.66
CA GLU A 337 -14.66 -6.43 -16.59
C GLU A 337 -14.50 -7.88 -17.04
N TRP A 338 -15.31 -8.79 -16.50
CA TRP A 338 -15.26 -10.21 -16.83
C TRP A 338 -15.73 -10.50 -18.26
N LEU A 339 -16.73 -9.79 -18.78
CA LEU A 339 -17.13 -9.88 -20.18
C LEU A 339 -16.02 -9.40 -21.12
N HIS A 340 -15.32 -8.31 -20.75
CA HIS A 340 -14.20 -7.80 -21.52
C HIS A 340 -13.03 -8.78 -21.54
N LEU A 341 -12.67 -9.34 -20.38
CA LEU A 341 -11.66 -10.40 -20.27
C LEU A 341 -12.04 -11.63 -21.11
N GLY A 342 -13.29 -12.11 -21.03
CA GLY A 342 -13.75 -13.25 -21.83
C GLY A 342 -13.70 -13.01 -23.34
N ARG A 343 -14.00 -11.78 -23.79
CA ARG A 343 -13.87 -11.40 -25.23
C ARG A 343 -12.41 -11.37 -25.69
N LEU A 344 -11.51 -10.84 -24.85
CA LEU A 344 -10.08 -10.83 -25.12
C LEU A 344 -9.53 -12.26 -25.24
N GLU A 345 -9.99 -13.14 -24.36
CA GLU A 345 -9.63 -14.55 -24.29
C GLU A 345 -10.03 -15.30 -25.57
N LEU A 346 -11.28 -15.13 -26.00
CA LEU A 346 -11.80 -15.70 -27.25
C LEU A 346 -10.99 -15.25 -28.48
N ARG A 347 -10.47 -14.01 -28.46
CA ARG A 347 -9.72 -13.43 -29.57
C ARG A 347 -8.24 -13.87 -29.57
N ARG A 348 -7.66 -14.27 -28.44
CA ARG A 348 -6.24 -14.61 -28.26
C ARG A 348 -5.98 -16.11 -28.03
N ARG A 349 -6.73 -16.97 -28.73
CA ARG A 349 -6.70 -18.45 -28.65
C ARG A 349 -5.32 -19.14 -28.72
N LYS A 350 -4.25 -18.43 -29.09
CA LYS A 350 -2.86 -18.95 -29.16
C LYS A 350 -2.08 -18.83 -27.83
N GLN A 351 -2.59 -18.18 -26.78
CA GLN A 351 -1.85 -17.88 -25.54
C GLN A 351 -2.33 -18.65 -24.28
N LYS A 352 -2.84 -19.88 -24.49
CA LYS A 352 -3.50 -20.82 -23.55
C LYS A 352 -2.95 -20.97 -22.12
N GLY A 353 -1.71 -20.62 -21.84
CA GLY A 353 -1.05 -20.87 -20.54
C GLY A 353 -1.45 -19.90 -19.43
N VAL A 354 -1.66 -18.63 -19.76
CA VAL A 354 -2.11 -17.58 -18.81
C VAL A 354 -3.63 -17.62 -18.60
N ASP A 355 -4.33 -18.32 -19.50
CA ASP A 355 -5.78 -18.35 -19.60
C ASP A 355 -6.39 -19.35 -18.60
N LEU A 356 -5.61 -20.38 -18.22
CA LEU A 356 -6.04 -21.40 -17.26
C LEU A 356 -6.13 -20.86 -15.81
N THR A 357 -5.25 -19.94 -15.42
CA THR A 357 -5.24 -19.38 -14.06
C THR A 357 -6.47 -18.49 -13.82
N THR A 358 -6.85 -17.69 -14.82
CA THR A 358 -8.06 -16.86 -14.78
C THR A 358 -9.32 -17.73 -14.67
N GLY A 359 -9.42 -18.81 -15.44
CA GLY A 359 -10.52 -19.77 -15.34
C GLY A 359 -10.58 -20.48 -13.98
N ALA A 360 -9.43 -20.90 -13.44
CA ALA A 360 -9.36 -21.52 -12.12
C ALA A 360 -9.82 -20.55 -11.01
N ILE A 361 -9.44 -19.28 -11.08
CA ILE A 361 -9.84 -18.28 -10.07
C ILE A 361 -11.31 -17.90 -10.21
N ALA A 362 -11.84 -17.84 -11.42
CA ALA A 362 -13.28 -17.70 -11.64
C ALA A 362 -14.06 -18.82 -10.95
N LEU A 363 -13.61 -20.07 -11.13
CA LEU A 363 -14.21 -21.23 -10.48
C LEU A 363 -14.10 -21.15 -8.95
N LEU A 364 -12.94 -20.77 -8.41
CA LEU A 364 -12.76 -20.58 -6.98
C LEU A 364 -13.73 -19.53 -6.43
N ILE A 365 -13.89 -18.38 -7.09
CA ILE A 365 -14.81 -17.31 -6.68
C ILE A 365 -16.26 -17.81 -6.71
N VAL A 366 -16.67 -18.55 -7.75
CA VAL A 366 -18.02 -19.11 -7.86
C VAL A 366 -18.30 -20.10 -6.73
N ILE A 367 -17.40 -21.06 -6.48
CA ILE A 367 -17.56 -22.02 -5.38
C ILE A 367 -17.65 -21.30 -4.04
N THR A 368 -16.80 -20.29 -3.83
CA THR A 368 -16.78 -19.44 -2.63
C THR A 368 -18.10 -18.71 -2.41
N ALA A 369 -18.78 -18.29 -3.48
CA ALA A 369 -20.09 -17.66 -3.41
C ALA A 369 -21.20 -18.67 -3.08
N LEU A 370 -21.15 -19.87 -3.67
CA LEU A 370 -22.20 -20.88 -3.55
C LEU A 370 -22.30 -21.48 -2.13
N ILE A 371 -21.18 -21.65 -1.42
CA ILE A 371 -21.17 -22.23 -0.07
C ILE A 371 -22.00 -21.42 0.93
N PRO A 372 -21.74 -20.11 1.17
CA PRO A 372 -22.54 -19.30 2.09
C PRO A 372 -23.98 -19.12 1.58
N LEU A 373 -24.19 -19.00 0.27
CA LEU A 373 -25.54 -18.94 -0.32
C LEU A 373 -26.35 -20.18 0.07
N TYR A 374 -25.77 -21.37 -0.09
CA TYR A 374 -26.43 -22.63 0.23
C TYR A 374 -26.67 -22.80 1.74
N HIS A 375 -25.64 -22.52 2.55
CA HIS A 375 -25.67 -22.64 4.00
C HIS A 375 -26.77 -21.76 4.64
N LEU A 376 -26.94 -20.53 4.15
CA LEU A 376 -27.86 -19.55 4.74
C LEU A 376 -29.30 -19.67 4.21
N ASN A 377 -29.50 -20.06 2.95
CA ASN A 377 -30.83 -20.04 2.32
C ASN A 377 -31.53 -21.41 2.31
N PHE A 378 -30.79 -22.52 2.28
CA PHE A 378 -31.37 -23.85 2.12
C PHE A 378 -31.19 -24.71 3.37
N ILE A 379 -29.96 -25.15 3.63
CA ILE A 379 -29.64 -26.09 4.72
C ILE A 379 -28.31 -25.70 5.35
N ARG A 380 -28.29 -25.58 6.68
CA ARG A 380 -27.06 -25.32 7.43
C ARG A 380 -26.12 -26.51 7.33
N ILE A 381 -24.98 -26.28 6.71
CA ILE A 381 -23.95 -27.30 6.42
C ILE A 381 -22.59 -26.93 7.04
N PRO A 382 -22.47 -26.75 8.37
CA PRO A 382 -21.25 -26.23 8.98
C PRO A 382 -20.03 -27.13 8.75
N GLU A 383 -20.17 -28.46 8.88
CA GLU A 383 -19.06 -29.40 8.66
C GLU A 383 -18.57 -29.37 7.21
N LEU A 384 -19.50 -29.46 6.25
CA LEU A 384 -19.18 -29.46 4.84
C LEU A 384 -18.58 -28.12 4.40
N ALA A 385 -19.12 -26.99 4.86
CA ALA A 385 -18.59 -25.67 4.55
C ALA A 385 -17.16 -25.50 5.08
N THR A 386 -16.92 -25.88 6.34
CA THR A 386 -15.58 -25.90 6.96
C THR A 386 -14.60 -26.72 6.14
N PHE A 387 -14.98 -27.94 5.75
CA PHE A 387 -14.16 -28.83 4.94
C PHE A 387 -13.86 -28.24 3.56
N LEU A 388 -14.88 -27.75 2.85
CA LEU A 388 -14.73 -27.15 1.52
C LEU A 388 -13.78 -25.94 1.55
N PHE A 389 -13.87 -25.06 2.56
CA PHE A 389 -12.95 -23.93 2.67
C PHE A 389 -11.52 -24.33 3.02
N ASN A 390 -11.32 -25.40 3.79
CA ASN A 390 -9.99 -25.97 3.99
C ASN A 390 -9.40 -26.52 2.68
N VAL A 391 -10.21 -27.17 1.86
CA VAL A 391 -9.79 -27.65 0.52
C VAL A 391 -9.50 -26.49 -0.42
N LEU A 392 -10.35 -25.46 -0.47
CA LEU A 392 -10.13 -24.27 -1.30
C LEU A 392 -8.85 -23.53 -0.89
N SER A 393 -8.62 -23.37 0.42
CA SER A 393 -7.40 -22.80 0.99
C SER A 393 -6.16 -23.58 0.53
N PHE A 394 -6.20 -24.91 0.64
CA PHE A 394 -5.12 -25.79 0.20
C PHE A 394 -4.86 -25.69 -1.32
N LEU A 395 -5.91 -25.73 -2.13
CA LEU A 395 -5.81 -25.60 -3.59
C LEU A 395 -5.21 -24.26 -4.02
N LEU A 396 -5.59 -23.17 -3.35
CA LEU A 396 -5.01 -21.84 -3.59
C LEU A 396 -3.52 -21.83 -3.22
N ALA A 397 -3.15 -22.41 -2.07
CA ALA A 397 -1.76 -22.52 -1.62
C ALA A 397 -0.88 -23.26 -2.63
N VAL A 398 -1.32 -24.44 -3.07
CA VAL A 398 -0.63 -25.26 -4.07
C VAL A 398 -0.56 -24.54 -5.42
N GLY A 399 -1.63 -23.85 -5.81
CA GLY A 399 -1.66 -23.00 -7.00
C GLY A 399 -0.58 -21.91 -6.97
N LEU A 400 -0.46 -21.20 -5.85
CA LEU A 400 0.55 -20.16 -5.63
C LEU A 400 1.98 -20.71 -5.65
N ILE A 401 2.21 -21.88 -5.04
CA ILE A 401 3.52 -22.57 -5.07
C ILE A 401 3.87 -22.98 -6.50
N ARG A 402 2.93 -23.58 -7.23
CA ARG A 402 3.13 -24.02 -8.62
C ARG A 402 3.42 -22.84 -9.55
N GLU A 403 2.68 -21.75 -9.43
CA GLU A 403 2.91 -20.53 -10.20
C GLU A 403 4.26 -19.87 -9.82
N GLY A 404 4.59 -19.85 -8.53
CA GLY A 404 5.87 -19.37 -8.02
C GLY A 404 7.07 -20.17 -8.57
N LEU A 405 6.93 -21.49 -8.72
CA LEU A 405 7.93 -22.36 -9.34
C LEU A 405 8.03 -22.14 -10.85
N ALA A 406 6.90 -22.05 -11.55
CA ALA A 406 6.87 -21.93 -13.02
C ALA A 406 7.35 -20.57 -13.53
N LEU A 407 6.96 -19.48 -12.86
CA LEU A 407 7.33 -18.10 -13.24
C LEU A 407 8.55 -17.60 -12.48
N GLY A 408 9.05 -18.40 -11.54
CA GLY A 408 10.14 -18.02 -10.69
C GLY A 408 9.84 -16.83 -9.76
N ASN A 409 8.57 -16.60 -9.42
CA ASN A 409 8.19 -15.49 -8.56
C ASN A 409 8.30 -15.90 -7.08
N ARG A 410 9.34 -15.39 -6.41
CA ARG A 410 9.55 -15.59 -4.96
C ARG A 410 8.31 -15.25 -4.13
N LYS A 411 7.56 -14.20 -4.49
CA LYS A 411 6.40 -13.75 -3.71
C LYS A 411 5.28 -14.80 -3.71
N SER A 412 4.97 -15.38 -4.87
CA SER A 412 3.91 -16.39 -4.99
C SER A 412 4.30 -17.69 -4.27
N PHE A 413 5.54 -18.14 -4.44
CA PHE A 413 6.04 -19.33 -3.75
C PHE A 413 5.95 -19.20 -2.23
N TRP A 414 6.53 -18.14 -1.67
CA TRP A 414 6.50 -17.90 -0.22
C TRP A 414 5.08 -17.63 0.29
N GLY A 415 4.23 -16.97 -0.50
CA GLY A 415 2.82 -16.76 -0.15
C GLY A 415 2.06 -18.08 0.01
N GLY A 416 2.21 -19.01 -0.93
CA GLY A 416 1.61 -20.33 -0.82
C GLY A 416 2.18 -21.17 0.34
N MET A 417 3.50 -21.12 0.56
CA MET A 417 4.13 -21.79 1.70
C MET A 417 3.60 -21.28 3.04
N VAL A 418 3.53 -19.96 3.23
CA VAL A 418 2.97 -19.33 4.44
C VAL A 418 1.52 -19.74 4.65
N LEU A 419 0.73 -19.84 3.58
CA LEU A 419 -0.68 -20.21 3.69
C LEU A 419 -0.86 -21.67 4.14
N ILE A 420 -0.07 -22.61 3.60
CA ILE A 420 -0.07 -24.01 4.06
C ILE A 420 0.36 -24.11 5.52
N THR A 421 1.46 -23.45 5.89
CA THR A 421 1.97 -23.54 7.26
C THR A 421 0.99 -22.94 8.25
N LEU A 422 0.41 -21.77 7.94
CA LEU A 422 -0.62 -21.13 8.74
C LEU A 422 -1.84 -22.05 8.90
N GLN A 423 -2.27 -22.73 7.84
CA GLN A 423 -3.39 -23.68 7.91
C GLN A 423 -3.06 -24.85 8.86
N ILE A 424 -1.89 -25.48 8.72
CA ILE A 424 -1.47 -26.60 9.59
C ILE A 424 -1.41 -26.15 11.05
N ILE A 425 -0.77 -25.01 11.32
CA ILE A 425 -0.61 -24.46 12.67
C ILE A 425 -1.98 -24.18 13.29
N SER A 426 -2.88 -23.51 12.58
CA SER A 426 -4.19 -23.16 13.11
C SER A 426 -5.06 -24.37 13.42
N ARG A 427 -5.00 -25.44 12.61
CA ARG A 427 -5.73 -26.69 12.89
C ARG A 427 -5.24 -27.38 14.17
N LEU A 428 -3.95 -27.32 14.47
CA LEU A 428 -3.41 -27.86 15.73
C LEU A 428 -3.90 -27.12 16.97
N PHE A 429 -4.18 -25.81 16.84
CA PHE A 429 -4.71 -25.01 17.93
C PHE A 429 -6.23 -25.16 18.09
N GLU A 430 -6.96 -25.31 16.99
CA GLU A 430 -8.42 -25.44 17.01
C GLU A 430 -8.88 -26.78 17.61
N TYR A 431 -8.20 -27.87 17.30
CA TYR A 431 -8.53 -29.19 17.84
C TYR A 431 -7.66 -29.53 19.06
N ASN A 432 -8.31 -30.06 20.10
CA ASN A 432 -7.63 -30.46 21.33
C ASN A 432 -6.74 -31.69 21.07
N THR A 433 -5.48 -31.43 20.74
CA THR A 433 -4.45 -32.43 20.44
C THR A 433 -3.37 -32.45 21.52
N GLU A 434 -2.73 -33.59 21.71
CA GLU A 434 -1.65 -33.73 22.69
C GLU A 434 -0.45 -32.81 22.38
N LEU A 435 0.20 -32.31 23.44
CA LEU A 435 1.36 -31.41 23.34
C LEU A 435 2.51 -32.02 22.53
N LEU A 436 2.72 -33.34 22.63
CA LEU A 436 3.77 -34.04 21.89
C LEU A 436 3.49 -34.02 20.39
N LEU A 437 2.26 -34.28 19.96
CA LEU A 437 1.84 -34.19 18.56
C LEU A 437 2.01 -32.77 18.01
N LYS A 438 1.62 -31.74 18.77
CA LYS A 438 1.82 -30.33 18.38
C LYS A 438 3.31 -30.03 18.14
N SER A 439 4.16 -30.41 19.09
CA SER A 439 5.62 -30.24 18.99
C SER A 439 6.18 -30.94 17.74
N PHE A 440 5.80 -32.20 17.53
CA PHE A 440 6.24 -32.99 16.38
C PHE A 440 5.84 -32.35 15.04
N VAL A 441 4.58 -31.93 14.90
CA VAL A 441 4.11 -31.29 13.66
C VAL A 441 4.78 -29.94 13.42
N PHE A 442 5.05 -29.15 14.47
CA PHE A 442 5.81 -27.90 14.32
C PHE A 442 7.24 -28.16 13.84
N VAL A 443 7.93 -29.17 14.38
CA VAL A 443 9.27 -29.55 13.93
C VAL A 443 9.24 -29.98 12.46
N LEU A 444 8.30 -30.85 12.08
CA LEU A 444 8.17 -31.34 10.70
C LEU A 444 7.85 -30.21 9.72
N CYS A 445 6.93 -29.33 10.08
CA CYS A 445 6.57 -28.15 9.29
C CYS A 445 7.78 -27.21 9.11
N GLY A 446 8.55 -26.96 10.18
CA GLY A 446 9.77 -26.16 10.13
C GLY A 446 10.83 -26.75 9.20
N ILE A 447 11.11 -28.06 9.33
CA ILE A 447 12.04 -28.77 8.44
C ILE A 447 11.55 -28.72 6.99
N GLY A 448 10.26 -28.96 6.75
CA GLY A 448 9.66 -28.95 5.43
C GLY A 448 9.77 -27.59 4.73
N VAL A 449 9.51 -26.50 5.46
CA VAL A 449 9.65 -25.13 4.93
C VAL A 449 11.10 -24.81 4.58
N ILE A 450 12.05 -25.18 5.45
CA ILE A 450 13.48 -24.97 5.20
C ILE A 450 13.94 -25.76 3.97
N ALA A 451 13.57 -27.04 3.89
CA ALA A 451 13.91 -27.91 2.76
C ALA A 451 13.33 -27.38 1.44
N ALA A 452 12.04 -26.99 1.44
CA ALA A 452 11.38 -26.41 0.27
C ALA A 452 12.04 -25.09 -0.17
N GLY A 453 12.40 -24.22 0.78
CA GLY A 453 13.09 -22.97 0.51
C GLY A 453 14.49 -23.16 -0.08
N LEU A 454 15.29 -24.08 0.48
CA LEU A 454 16.61 -24.41 -0.05
C LEU A 454 16.52 -25.03 -1.46
N TRP A 455 15.54 -25.90 -1.67
CA TRP A 455 15.28 -26.50 -2.99
C TRP A 455 14.88 -25.45 -4.02
N PHE A 456 13.98 -24.53 -3.65
CA PHE A 456 13.56 -23.43 -4.52
C PHE A 456 14.73 -22.54 -4.95
N GLU A 457 15.58 -22.11 -4.01
CA GLU A 457 16.74 -21.26 -4.34
C GLU A 457 17.78 -22.00 -5.20
N ARG A 458 17.98 -23.31 -4.99
CA ARG A 458 18.86 -24.13 -5.84
C ARG A 458 18.33 -24.26 -7.27
N HIS A 459 17.04 -24.55 -7.43
CA HIS A 459 16.40 -24.65 -8.75
C HIS A 459 16.51 -23.34 -9.53
N PHE A 460 16.48 -22.20 -8.83
CA PHE A 460 16.65 -20.90 -9.44
C PHE A 460 18.08 -20.56 -9.83
N ALA A 461 19.04 -20.99 -9.02
CA ALA A 461 20.46 -20.81 -9.33
C ALA A 461 20.79 -21.53 -10.65
N THR A 462 20.29 -22.75 -10.84
CA THR A 462 20.54 -23.54 -12.06
C THR A 462 19.92 -22.94 -13.32
N ILE A 463 18.73 -22.32 -13.24
CA ILE A 463 18.05 -21.70 -14.40
C ILE A 463 18.76 -20.41 -14.85
N LYS A 464 19.54 -19.75 -13.99
CA LYS A 464 20.28 -18.54 -14.34
C LYS A 464 21.62 -18.80 -15.03
N ASP A 465 22.13 -20.02 -14.92
CA ASP A 465 23.43 -20.43 -15.47
C ASP A 465 23.29 -21.09 -16.87
N GLU A 466 22.05 -21.35 -17.32
CA GLU A 466 21.66 -21.67 -18.71
C GLU A 466 21.18 -20.41 -19.45
#